data_AF-A0A3D5Q1Q4-F1
#
_entry.id   AF-A0A3D5Q1Q4-F1
#
_cell.length_a   1.000
_cell.length_b   1.000
_cell.length_c   1.000
_cell.angle_alpha   90.00
_cell.angle_beta   90.00
_cell.angle_gamma   90.00
#
_symmetry.space_group_name_H-M   'P 1'
#
loop_
_entity.id
_entity.type
_entity.pdbx_description
1 polymer ?
#
loop_
_entity_poly.entity_id
_entity_poly.type
_entity_poly.pdbx_seq_one_letter_code
_entity_poly.pdbx_strand_id
1 'polypeptide(L)'
;GAAGNRAEDRAVAQTFSSALANRFCHLDVEADLDNWCLWAAANQLHPDVIGFVRFRPECFFNMNGQVEQGWPSPRSWTRVSSTLEHAGKGLDEHTLVLMIQGLVGAVAATEFLAFRRWSKELPDVPAMLRGECPISIPERADQRFAFCSSLAHHLWKGPENRQQQRLDRFFKISQELTSDFATLALLDATAAEGDSLQEQKAMDVFCHPAFEAWSKCHGKVFNQHMEKVA
;
A
#
# COMPACT_ATOMS: atom_id res chain seq x y z
N GLY A 1 27.88 2.42 0.78
CA GLY A 1 28.05 2.92 -0.59
C GLY A 1 27.52 4.34 -0.65
N ALA A 2 28.16 5.22 -1.41
CA ALA A 2 27.61 6.54 -1.70
C ALA A 2 26.64 6.39 -2.88
N ALA A 3 25.38 6.76 -2.69
CA ALA A 3 24.40 6.91 -3.75
C ALA A 3 24.33 8.41 -4.10
N GLY A 4 24.55 8.75 -5.37
CA GLY A 4 24.40 10.10 -5.91
C GLY A 4 23.21 10.15 -6.86
N ASN A 5 22.47 11.25 -6.82
CA ASN A 5 21.32 11.48 -7.72
C ASN A 5 21.82 11.85 -9.13
N ARG A 6 21.01 11.62 -10.18
CA ARG A 6 21.35 12.08 -11.53
C ARG A 6 21.43 13.60 -11.57
N ALA A 7 22.17 14.16 -12.53
CA ALA A 7 22.25 15.62 -12.73
C ALA A 7 20.88 16.30 -12.94
N GLU A 8 19.89 15.55 -13.41
CA GLU A 8 18.51 15.97 -13.63
C GLU A 8 17.65 15.92 -12.36
N ASP A 9 18.03 15.04 -11.42
CA ASP A 9 17.43 14.90 -10.10
C ASP A 9 18.05 15.97 -9.19
N ARG A 10 17.33 17.09 -9.03
CA ARG A 10 17.79 18.35 -8.41
C ARG A 10 18.22 18.29 -6.92
N ALA A 11 18.45 17.11 -6.37
CA ALA A 11 19.02 16.92 -5.04
C ALA A 11 20.54 16.74 -5.14
N VAL A 12 21.31 17.83 -5.00
CA VAL A 12 22.78 17.87 -4.88
C VAL A 12 23.50 16.82 -5.76
N ALA A 13 23.27 16.89 -7.07
CA ALA A 13 24.01 16.07 -8.03
C ALA A 13 25.33 16.75 -8.36
N GLN A 14 26.45 16.23 -7.83
CA GLN A 14 27.75 16.56 -8.40
C GLN A 14 27.92 15.74 -9.67
N THR A 15 27.93 16.39 -10.83
CA THR A 15 28.26 15.74 -12.11
C THR A 15 29.67 15.15 -12.02
N PHE A 16 29.76 13.83 -12.14
CA PHE A 16 31.06 13.14 -12.27
C PHE A 16 31.77 13.61 -13.54
N SER A 17 33.10 13.72 -13.50
CA SER A 17 33.87 13.90 -14.73
C SER A 17 33.69 12.65 -15.62
N SER A 18 33.73 12.82 -16.94
CA SER A 18 33.56 11.71 -17.90
C SER A 18 34.56 10.56 -17.67
N ALA A 19 35.78 10.88 -17.22
CA ALA A 19 36.80 9.90 -16.86
C ALA A 19 36.48 9.09 -15.59
N LEU A 20 35.70 9.66 -14.67
CA LEU A 20 35.28 9.02 -13.42
C LEU A 20 33.96 8.25 -13.61
N ALA A 21 33.04 8.78 -14.42
CA ALA A 21 31.82 8.08 -14.84
C ALA A 21 32.16 6.77 -15.57
N ASN A 22 33.13 6.76 -16.49
CA ASN A 22 33.54 5.55 -17.21
C ASN A 22 34.19 4.46 -16.33
N ARG A 23 34.34 4.70 -15.01
CA ARG A 23 34.83 3.74 -14.02
C ARG A 23 33.73 3.22 -13.09
N PHE A 24 32.50 3.72 -13.23
CA PHE A 24 31.35 3.26 -12.47
C PHE A 24 30.36 2.52 -13.35
N CYS A 25 29.77 1.47 -12.80
CA CYS A 25 28.54 0.89 -13.33
C CYS A 25 27.40 1.85 -12.97
N HIS A 26 26.69 2.35 -13.98
CA HIS A 26 25.52 3.19 -13.77
C HIS A 26 24.29 2.27 -13.77
N LEU A 27 23.64 2.18 -12.62
CA LEU A 27 22.36 1.50 -12.48
C LEU A 27 21.29 2.57 -12.30
N ASP A 28 20.29 2.50 -13.16
CA ASP A 28 19.16 3.39 -13.17
C ASP A 28 18.02 2.73 -12.40
N VAL A 29 17.66 3.32 -11.26
CA VAL A 29 16.61 2.81 -10.37
C VAL A 29 15.45 3.78 -10.40
N GLU A 30 14.28 3.29 -10.83
CA GLU A 30 13.03 4.06 -10.84
C GLU A 30 12.11 3.56 -9.74
N ALA A 31 11.25 4.45 -9.24
CA ALA A 31 10.26 4.10 -8.24
C ALA A 31 9.08 3.38 -8.91
N ASP A 32 8.90 2.10 -8.58
CA ASP A 32 7.77 1.29 -9.04
C ASP A 32 6.68 1.28 -7.95
N LEU A 33 5.51 1.84 -8.27
CA LEU A 33 4.39 1.96 -7.33
C LEU A 33 3.81 0.59 -6.96
N ASP A 34 3.65 -0.31 -7.91
CA ASP A 34 2.99 -1.60 -7.69
C ASP A 34 3.86 -2.49 -6.80
N ASN A 35 5.15 -2.60 -7.14
CA ASN A 35 6.14 -3.32 -6.35
C ASN A 35 6.32 -2.69 -4.95
N TRP A 36 6.31 -1.36 -4.85
CA TRP A 36 6.37 -0.70 -3.54
C TRP A 36 5.12 -0.98 -2.70
N CYS A 37 3.92 -1.00 -3.30
CA CYS A 37 2.69 -1.30 -2.56
C CYS A 37 2.68 -2.75 -2.04
N LEU A 38 3.15 -3.72 -2.85
CA LEU A 38 3.32 -5.10 -2.40
C LEU A 38 4.31 -5.21 -1.24
N TRP A 39 5.46 -4.54 -1.37
CA TRP A 39 6.44 -4.44 -0.29
C TRP A 39 5.85 -3.78 0.97
N ALA A 40 5.07 -2.70 0.79
CA ALA A 40 4.44 -1.96 1.88
C ALA A 40 3.41 -2.83 2.62
N ALA A 41 2.59 -3.60 1.89
CA ALA A 41 1.64 -4.54 2.46
C ALA A 41 2.36 -5.67 3.21
N ALA A 42 3.42 -6.24 2.62
CA ALA A 42 4.27 -7.25 3.25
C ALA A 42 4.85 -6.76 4.59
N ASN A 43 5.30 -5.50 4.64
CA ASN A 43 5.88 -4.84 5.81
C ASN A 43 4.85 -4.19 6.74
N GLN A 44 3.55 -4.45 6.54
CA GLN A 44 2.46 -3.95 7.39
C GLN A 44 2.42 -2.43 7.52
N LEU A 45 2.79 -1.69 6.47
CA LEU A 45 2.57 -0.24 6.44
C LEU A 45 1.08 0.08 6.59
N HIS A 46 0.79 1.28 7.09
CA HIS A 46 -0.55 1.74 7.39
C HIS A 46 -1.41 1.73 6.11
N PRO A 47 -2.59 1.08 6.11
CA PRO A 47 -3.37 0.84 4.90
C PRO A 47 -3.85 2.12 4.22
N ASP A 48 -4.09 3.21 4.97
CA ASP A 48 -4.41 4.52 4.38
C ASP A 48 -3.32 5.01 3.42
N VAL A 49 -2.03 4.77 3.73
CA VAL A 49 -0.93 5.22 2.88
C VAL A 49 -0.92 4.43 1.58
N ILE A 50 -1.04 3.10 1.67
CA ILE A 50 -1.05 2.20 0.52
C ILE A 50 -2.26 2.52 -0.38
N GLY A 51 -3.44 2.65 0.22
CA GLY A 51 -4.66 3.02 -0.51
C GLY A 51 -4.55 4.39 -1.18
N PHE A 52 -3.96 5.38 -0.50
CA PHE A 52 -3.81 6.72 -1.05
C PHE A 52 -2.89 6.76 -2.27
N VAL A 53 -1.69 6.17 -2.19
CA VAL A 53 -0.73 6.26 -3.31
C VAL A 53 -1.21 5.48 -4.54
N ARG A 54 -2.06 4.47 -4.37
CA ARG A 54 -2.76 3.80 -5.48
C ARG A 54 -3.87 4.64 -6.08
N PHE A 55 -4.58 5.40 -5.26
CA PHE A 55 -5.61 6.35 -5.71
C PHE A 55 -5.00 7.59 -6.39
N ARG A 56 -3.83 8.06 -5.92
CA ARG A 56 -3.09 9.23 -6.44
C ARG A 56 -1.65 8.85 -6.78
N PRO A 57 -1.40 8.08 -7.85
CA PRO A 57 -0.06 7.66 -8.26
C PRO A 57 0.93 8.81 -8.46
N GLU A 58 0.46 9.98 -8.89
CA GLU A 58 1.27 11.19 -9.06
C GLU A 58 1.80 11.78 -7.74
N CYS A 59 1.24 11.33 -6.60
CA CYS A 59 1.73 11.64 -5.27
C CYS A 59 2.68 10.56 -4.74
N PHE A 60 2.95 9.47 -5.45
CA PHE A 60 3.91 8.45 -5.00
C PHE A 60 5.35 8.95 -5.00
N PHE A 61 5.77 9.58 -6.10
CA PHE A 61 7.09 10.16 -6.28
C PHE A 61 6.98 11.46 -7.08
N ASN A 62 7.30 12.59 -6.46
CA ASN A 62 7.21 13.90 -7.12
C ASN A 62 8.24 14.89 -6.56
N MET A 63 9.22 15.27 -7.36
CA MET A 63 10.29 16.21 -6.99
C MET A 63 10.11 17.62 -7.57
N ASN A 64 8.96 17.92 -8.17
CA ASN A 64 8.73 19.17 -8.91
C ASN A 64 8.46 20.40 -8.01
N GLY A 65 8.49 20.24 -6.67
CA GLY A 65 8.22 21.29 -5.68
C GLY A 65 9.47 21.85 -4.97
N GLN A 66 9.25 22.62 -3.91
CA GLN A 66 10.34 23.08 -3.03
C GLN A 66 10.91 21.89 -2.23
N VAL A 67 12.00 21.34 -2.74
CA VAL A 67 12.69 20.15 -2.20
C VAL A 67 13.26 20.39 -0.79
N GLU A 68 13.32 21.64 -0.31
CA GLU A 68 13.83 21.98 1.03
C GLU A 68 12.87 21.65 2.19
N GLN A 69 11.58 21.41 1.94
CA GLN A 69 10.56 21.18 2.99
C GLN A 69 9.93 19.77 3.00
N GLY A 70 10.54 18.82 2.29
CA GLY A 70 10.01 17.45 2.11
C GLY A 70 9.18 17.30 0.84
N TRP A 71 9.20 16.11 0.26
CA TRP A 71 8.54 15.81 -1.01
C TRP A 71 8.10 14.35 -1.08
N PRO A 72 7.08 14.01 -1.87
CA PRO A 72 6.60 12.65 -1.97
C PRO A 72 7.64 11.73 -2.62
N SER A 73 7.92 10.64 -1.94
CA SER A 73 8.83 9.57 -2.33
C SER A 73 8.44 8.28 -1.57
N PRO A 74 8.85 7.09 -2.05
CA PRO A 74 8.70 5.85 -1.30
C PRO A 74 9.12 5.97 0.17
N ARG A 75 10.26 6.62 0.41
CA ARG A 75 10.81 6.83 1.76
C ARG A 75 9.96 7.74 2.63
N SER A 76 9.46 8.86 2.08
CA SER A 76 8.61 9.77 2.86
C SER A 76 7.27 9.12 3.20
N TRP A 77 6.68 8.33 2.30
CA TRP A 77 5.45 7.58 2.56
C TRP A 77 5.62 6.50 3.63
N THR A 78 6.75 5.78 3.64
CA THR A 78 7.09 4.87 4.76
C THR A 78 7.12 5.61 6.09
N ARG A 79 7.70 6.84 6.14
CA ARG A 79 7.71 7.66 7.36
C ARG A 79 6.33 8.18 7.74
N VAL A 80 5.48 8.53 6.77
CA VAL A 80 4.08 8.90 7.03
C VAL A 80 3.35 7.72 7.67
N SER A 81 3.51 6.51 7.12
CA SER A 81 2.96 5.28 7.71
C SER A 81 3.40 5.10 9.17
N SER A 82 4.70 5.20 9.45
CA SER A 82 5.20 5.14 10.83
C SER A 82 4.59 6.23 11.71
N THR A 83 4.39 7.45 11.20
CA THR A 83 3.80 8.55 11.97
C THR A 83 2.34 8.25 12.37
N LEU A 84 1.56 7.65 11.46
CA LEU A 84 0.17 7.26 11.73
C LEU A 84 0.06 6.19 12.83
N GLU A 85 0.96 5.21 12.84
CA GLU A 85 1.02 4.18 13.90
C GLU A 85 1.30 4.77 15.29
N HIS A 86 2.01 5.90 15.37
CA HIS A 86 2.25 6.60 16.62
C HIS A 86 1.13 7.56 17.02
N ALA A 87 0.23 7.92 16.09
CA ALA A 87 -0.84 8.88 16.38
C ALA A 87 -1.79 8.39 17.47
N GLY A 88 -2.05 7.08 17.52
CA GLY A 88 -2.85 6.45 18.59
C GLY A 88 -2.18 6.38 19.97
N LYS A 89 -0.92 6.85 20.10
CA LYS A 89 -0.11 6.77 21.33
C LYS A 89 0.16 8.14 21.96
N GLY A 90 -0.71 9.12 21.72
CA GLY A 90 -0.67 10.44 22.36
C GLY A 90 -0.20 11.61 21.46
N LEU A 91 -0.10 11.41 20.14
CA LEU A 91 0.10 12.50 19.21
C LEU A 91 -1.25 13.17 18.91
N ASP A 92 -1.35 14.48 19.07
CA ASP A 92 -2.55 15.21 18.69
C ASP A 92 -2.65 15.36 17.16
N GLU A 93 -3.88 15.58 16.66
CA GLU A 93 -4.17 15.68 15.22
C GLU A 93 -3.44 16.85 14.55
N HIS A 94 -3.22 17.97 15.27
CA HIS A 94 -2.53 19.13 14.70
C HIS A 94 -1.05 18.82 14.45
N THR A 95 -0.38 18.21 15.44
CA THR A 95 1.01 17.75 15.27
C THR A 95 1.13 16.70 14.16
N LEU A 96 0.17 15.76 14.07
CA LEU A 96 0.14 14.77 12.99
C LEU A 96 0.10 15.43 11.60
N VAL A 97 -0.78 16.43 11.41
CA VAL A 97 -0.90 17.17 10.16
C VAL A 97 0.41 17.86 9.79
N LEU A 98 1.06 18.54 10.75
CA LEU A 98 2.34 19.21 10.53
C LEU A 98 3.45 18.22 10.15
N MET A 99 3.50 17.06 10.81
CA MET A 99 4.49 16.02 10.50
C MET A 99 4.29 15.46 9.08
N ILE A 100 3.05 15.18 8.68
CA ILE A 100 2.75 14.69 7.34
C ILE A 100 3.16 15.76 6.30
N GLN A 101 2.79 17.02 6.52
CA GLN A 101 3.20 18.13 5.65
C GLN A 101 4.71 18.26 5.51
N GLY A 102 5.47 18.16 6.61
CA GLY A 102 6.93 18.21 6.56
C GLY A 102 7.60 16.98 5.94
N LEU A 103 6.89 15.87 5.79
CA LEU A 103 7.41 14.64 5.15
C LEU A 103 7.19 14.63 3.64
N VAL A 104 5.99 14.98 3.19
CA VAL A 104 5.57 14.84 1.77
C VAL A 104 5.29 16.18 1.08
N GLY A 105 5.45 17.30 1.78
CA GLY A 105 5.10 18.63 1.29
C GLY A 105 3.61 18.94 1.41
N ALA A 106 3.27 20.23 1.35
CA ALA A 106 1.92 20.73 1.65
C ALA A 106 0.83 20.19 0.70
N VAL A 107 1.14 20.06 -0.60
CA VAL A 107 0.16 19.63 -1.62
C VAL A 107 -0.24 18.17 -1.39
N ALA A 108 0.73 17.24 -1.40
CA ALA A 108 0.46 15.82 -1.20
C ALA A 108 -0.12 15.53 0.19
N ALA A 109 0.32 16.25 1.23
CA ALA A 109 -0.25 16.11 2.56
C ALA A 109 -1.73 16.54 2.59
N THR A 110 -2.09 17.62 1.92
CA THR A 110 -3.50 18.08 1.86
C THR A 110 -4.38 17.03 1.19
N GLU A 111 -3.94 16.46 0.08
CA GLU A 111 -4.67 15.40 -0.62
C GLU A 111 -4.77 14.12 0.24
N PHE A 112 -3.68 13.71 0.87
CA PHE A 112 -3.65 12.55 1.76
C PHE A 112 -4.59 12.71 2.96
N LEU A 113 -4.57 13.88 3.60
CA LEU A 113 -5.44 14.17 4.74
C LEU A 113 -6.92 14.24 4.32
N ALA A 114 -7.20 14.76 3.12
CA ALA A 114 -8.55 14.72 2.57
C ALA A 114 -9.00 13.26 2.36
N PHE A 115 -8.18 12.44 1.69
CA PHE A 115 -8.44 11.01 1.50
C PHE A 115 -8.71 10.28 2.82
N ARG A 116 -7.89 10.53 3.84
CA ARG A 116 -8.01 9.91 5.17
C ARG A 116 -9.27 10.33 5.92
N ARG A 117 -9.81 11.53 5.68
CA ARG A 117 -11.12 11.91 6.25
C ARG A 117 -12.24 11.03 5.72
N TRP A 118 -12.22 10.72 4.44
CA TRP A 118 -13.17 9.79 3.83
C TRP A 118 -12.92 8.34 4.25
N SER A 119 -11.68 7.95 4.57
CA SER A 119 -11.41 6.59 5.07
C SER A 119 -12.10 6.31 6.43
N LYS A 120 -12.39 7.36 7.22
CA LYS A 120 -13.18 7.24 8.46
C LYS A 120 -14.66 6.94 8.22
N GLU A 121 -15.16 7.16 7.00
CA GLU A 121 -16.53 6.82 6.60
C GLU A 121 -16.64 5.41 5.99
N LEU A 122 -15.52 4.68 5.91
CA LEU A 122 -15.52 3.32 5.42
C LEU A 122 -16.30 2.38 6.35
N PRO A 123 -16.89 1.32 5.80
CA PRO A 123 -17.37 0.20 6.58
C PRO A 123 -16.28 -0.30 7.53
N ASP A 124 -16.66 -0.72 8.74
CA ASP A 124 -15.73 -1.28 9.73
C ASP A 124 -15.19 -2.63 9.22
N VAL A 125 -14.08 -2.58 8.49
CA VAL A 125 -13.42 -3.75 7.88
C VAL A 125 -13.07 -4.81 8.91
N PRO A 126 -12.45 -4.49 10.07
CA PRO A 126 -12.27 -5.45 11.14
C PRO A 126 -13.56 -6.14 11.59
N ALA A 127 -14.65 -5.40 11.80
CA ALA A 127 -15.95 -5.98 12.16
C ALA A 127 -16.53 -6.85 11.03
N MET A 128 -16.38 -6.43 9.77
CA MET A 128 -16.82 -7.20 8.60
C MET A 128 -16.10 -8.56 8.51
N LEU A 129 -14.78 -8.57 8.74
CA LEU A 129 -13.94 -9.77 8.79
C LEU A 129 -14.28 -10.68 9.98
N ARG A 130 -14.77 -10.12 11.08
CA ARG A 130 -15.30 -10.90 12.22
C ARG A 130 -16.75 -11.35 12.03
N GLY A 131 -17.43 -10.88 10.98
CA GLY A 131 -18.84 -11.16 10.74
C GLY A 131 -19.82 -10.42 11.66
N GLU A 132 -19.35 -9.36 12.31
CA GLU A 132 -20.12 -8.56 13.27
C GLU A 132 -21.03 -7.52 12.60
N CYS A 133 -20.83 -7.26 11.30
CA CYS A 133 -21.65 -6.38 10.49
C CYS A 133 -21.85 -6.94 9.06
N PRO A 134 -22.88 -6.47 8.33
CA PRO A 134 -23.12 -6.91 6.95
C PRO A 134 -21.98 -6.47 6.02
N ILE A 135 -21.86 -7.17 4.90
CA ILE A 135 -20.90 -6.78 3.85
C ILE A 135 -21.42 -5.52 3.19
N SER A 136 -20.58 -4.48 3.18
CA SER A 136 -20.84 -3.22 2.49
C SER A 136 -19.58 -2.87 1.70
N ILE A 137 -19.72 -2.75 0.39
CA ILE A 137 -18.62 -2.39 -0.50
C ILE A 137 -18.76 -0.90 -0.84
N PRO A 138 -17.72 -0.07 -0.60
CA PRO A 138 -17.78 1.34 -0.98
C PRO A 138 -18.01 1.54 -2.48
N GLU A 139 -18.77 2.56 -2.85
CA GLU A 139 -19.06 2.86 -4.25
C GLU A 139 -17.91 3.62 -4.95
N ARG A 140 -17.25 4.52 -4.21
CA ARG A 140 -16.23 5.41 -4.76
C ARG A 140 -14.88 4.72 -4.91
N ALA A 141 -14.15 5.05 -5.96
CA ALA A 141 -12.85 4.42 -6.28
C ALA A 141 -11.78 4.68 -5.20
N ASP A 142 -11.70 5.91 -4.69
CA ASP A 142 -10.79 6.28 -3.58
C ASP A 142 -11.02 5.41 -2.34
N GLN A 143 -12.29 5.26 -1.96
CA GLN A 143 -12.71 4.45 -0.83
C GLN A 143 -12.44 2.95 -1.07
N ARG A 144 -12.57 2.44 -2.31
CA ARG A 144 -12.25 1.04 -2.63
C ARG A 144 -10.77 0.73 -2.47
N PHE A 145 -9.86 1.64 -2.84
CA PHE A 145 -8.42 1.45 -2.59
C PHE A 145 -8.12 1.37 -1.09
N ALA A 146 -8.66 2.31 -0.30
CA ALA A 146 -8.52 2.27 1.15
C ALA A 146 -9.11 0.98 1.76
N PHE A 147 -10.30 0.58 1.28
CA PHE A 147 -10.99 -0.61 1.74
C PHE A 147 -10.20 -1.90 1.45
N CYS A 148 -9.68 -2.08 0.23
CA CYS A 148 -8.90 -3.27 -0.11
C CYS A 148 -7.59 -3.35 0.69
N SER A 149 -6.87 -2.23 0.84
CA SER A 149 -5.66 -2.21 1.66
C SER A 149 -5.97 -2.48 3.14
N SER A 150 -7.07 -1.95 3.67
CA SER A 150 -7.55 -2.27 5.03
C SER A 150 -7.93 -3.74 5.18
N LEU A 151 -8.62 -4.31 4.19
CA LEU A 151 -9.08 -5.70 4.19
C LEU A 151 -7.92 -6.69 4.29
N ALA A 152 -6.90 -6.53 3.43
CA ALA A 152 -5.69 -7.35 3.48
C ALA A 152 -4.89 -7.15 4.77
N HIS A 153 -4.76 -5.90 5.22
CA HIS A 153 -4.04 -5.55 6.44
C HIS A 153 -4.66 -6.18 7.70
N HIS A 154 -5.99 -6.21 7.79
CA HIS A 154 -6.69 -6.75 8.95
C HIS A 154 -6.97 -8.27 8.88
N LEU A 155 -6.87 -8.89 7.70
CA LEU A 155 -7.05 -10.34 7.53
C LEU A 155 -6.17 -11.16 8.47
N TRP A 156 -4.90 -10.75 8.61
CA TRP A 156 -3.91 -11.46 9.41
C TRP A 156 -3.73 -10.86 10.82
N LYS A 157 -4.44 -9.78 11.15
CA LYS A 157 -4.39 -9.13 12.47
C LYS A 157 -5.50 -9.68 13.36
N GLY A 158 -5.15 -10.57 14.27
CA GLY A 158 -6.07 -11.10 15.26
C GLY A 158 -5.61 -12.44 15.81
N PRO A 159 -6.37 -13.04 16.74
CA PRO A 159 -6.00 -14.34 17.29
C PRO A 159 -6.11 -15.43 16.22
N GLU A 160 -5.18 -16.39 16.26
CA GLU A 160 -5.07 -17.49 15.29
C GLU A 160 -6.33 -18.35 15.21
N ASN A 161 -7.00 -18.58 16.36
CA ASN A 161 -8.23 -19.37 16.43
C ASN A 161 -9.40 -18.78 15.63
N ARG A 162 -9.32 -17.51 15.20
CA ARG A 162 -10.31 -16.85 14.32
C ARG A 162 -9.77 -16.60 12.91
N GLN A 163 -8.58 -17.08 12.55
CA GLN A 163 -7.99 -16.85 11.23
C GLN A 163 -8.87 -17.43 10.10
N GLN A 164 -9.37 -18.66 10.28
CA GLN A 164 -10.24 -19.30 9.29
C GLN A 164 -11.55 -18.51 9.07
N GLN A 165 -12.17 -18.02 10.15
CA GLN A 165 -13.34 -17.15 10.05
C GLN A 165 -13.04 -15.87 9.24
N ARG A 166 -11.88 -15.25 9.47
CA ARG A 166 -11.47 -14.05 8.73
C ARG A 166 -11.23 -14.37 7.25
N LEU A 167 -10.63 -15.51 6.93
CA LEU A 167 -10.45 -15.98 5.53
C LEU A 167 -11.80 -16.23 4.85
N ASP A 168 -12.74 -16.92 5.52
CA ASP A 168 -14.10 -17.12 5.01
C ASP A 168 -14.79 -15.80 4.69
N ARG A 169 -14.66 -14.82 5.60
CA ARG A 169 -15.25 -13.49 5.43
C ARG A 169 -14.52 -12.68 4.36
N PHE A 170 -13.19 -12.78 4.28
CA PHE A 170 -12.39 -12.16 3.22
C PHE A 170 -12.87 -12.59 1.84
N PHE A 171 -13.04 -13.89 1.61
CA PHE A 171 -13.55 -14.39 0.33
C PHE A 171 -14.98 -13.93 0.03
N LYS A 172 -15.87 -13.93 1.03
CA LYS A 172 -17.24 -13.40 0.84
C LYS A 172 -17.24 -11.92 0.50
N ILE A 173 -16.36 -11.12 1.11
CA ILE A 173 -16.24 -9.69 0.84
C ILE A 173 -15.62 -9.46 -0.54
N SER A 174 -14.53 -10.16 -0.86
CA SER A 174 -13.81 -9.95 -2.12
C SER A 174 -14.56 -10.46 -3.33
N GLN A 175 -15.49 -11.40 -3.16
CA GLN A 175 -16.42 -11.86 -4.20
C GLN A 175 -17.37 -10.74 -4.69
N GLU A 176 -17.68 -9.77 -3.83
CA GLU A 176 -18.57 -8.64 -4.14
C GLU A 176 -17.81 -7.45 -4.76
N LEU A 177 -16.47 -7.53 -4.85
CA LEU A 177 -15.63 -6.51 -5.48
C LEU A 177 -15.59 -6.69 -7.01
N THR A 178 -15.27 -5.62 -7.73
CA THR A 178 -14.88 -5.75 -9.14
C THR A 178 -13.52 -6.47 -9.23
N SER A 179 -13.26 -7.16 -10.35
CA SER A 179 -12.09 -8.02 -10.50
C SER A 179 -10.74 -7.35 -10.24
N ASP A 180 -10.58 -6.06 -10.59
CA ASP A 180 -9.34 -5.32 -10.30
C ASP A 180 -9.12 -5.17 -8.79
N PHE A 181 -10.14 -4.74 -8.04
CA PHE A 181 -10.07 -4.56 -6.60
C PHE A 181 -10.01 -5.88 -5.83
N ALA A 182 -10.68 -6.92 -6.33
CA ALA A 182 -10.57 -8.27 -5.78
C ALA A 182 -9.15 -8.81 -5.94
N THR A 183 -8.57 -8.68 -7.13
CA THR A 183 -7.18 -9.08 -7.43
C THR A 183 -6.20 -8.34 -6.54
N LEU A 184 -6.35 -7.02 -6.43
CA LEU A 184 -5.50 -6.19 -5.57
C LEU A 184 -5.58 -6.60 -4.10
N ALA A 185 -6.77 -6.83 -3.56
CA ALA A 185 -6.95 -7.28 -2.18
C ALA A 185 -6.32 -8.67 -1.94
N LEU A 186 -6.43 -9.59 -2.91
CA LEU A 186 -5.84 -10.93 -2.83
C LEU A 186 -4.31 -10.86 -2.84
N LEU A 187 -3.71 -10.06 -3.74
CA LEU A 187 -2.27 -9.88 -3.82
C LEU A 187 -1.72 -9.32 -2.50
N ASP A 188 -2.31 -8.24 -1.97
CA ASP A 188 -1.95 -7.68 -0.67
C ASP A 188 -2.11 -8.69 0.47
N ALA A 189 -3.15 -9.52 0.43
CA ALA A 189 -3.41 -10.54 1.44
C ALA A 189 -2.31 -11.62 1.44
N THR A 190 -1.75 -11.96 0.28
CA THR A 190 -0.64 -12.94 0.18
C THR A 190 0.73 -12.33 0.49
N ALA A 191 0.86 -11.00 0.47
CA ALA A 191 2.12 -10.33 0.73
C ALA A 191 2.59 -10.52 2.20
N ALA A 192 3.86 -10.84 2.38
CA ALA A 192 4.50 -10.93 3.69
C ALA A 192 6.01 -10.66 3.59
N GLU A 193 6.58 -10.17 4.67
CA GLU A 193 8.03 -10.08 4.82
C GLU A 193 8.60 -11.48 5.13
N GLY A 194 9.44 -12.00 4.23
CA GLY A 194 10.11 -13.28 4.35
C GLY A 194 9.37 -14.45 3.67
N ASP A 195 10.14 -15.28 2.96
CA ASP A 195 9.63 -16.34 2.07
C ASP A 195 8.70 -17.32 2.80
N SER A 196 9.08 -17.78 4.00
CA SER A 196 8.28 -18.77 4.74
C SER A 196 6.90 -18.26 5.16
N LEU A 197 6.81 -16.98 5.57
CA LEU A 197 5.52 -16.39 5.96
C LEU A 197 4.66 -16.11 4.73
N GLN A 198 5.29 -15.68 3.63
CA GLN A 198 4.60 -15.45 2.36
C GLN A 198 4.02 -16.76 1.81
N GLU A 199 4.81 -17.84 1.81
CA GLU A 199 4.37 -19.18 1.42
C GLU A 199 3.20 -19.67 2.28
N GLN A 200 3.27 -19.46 3.61
CA GLN A 200 2.18 -19.83 4.51
C GLN A 200 0.89 -19.07 4.18
N LYS A 201 0.94 -17.75 4.05
CA LYS A 201 -0.24 -16.95 3.70
C LYS A 201 -0.81 -17.32 2.33
N ALA A 202 0.06 -17.51 1.34
CA ALA A 202 -0.32 -17.95 0.02
C ALA A 202 -1.01 -19.32 0.07
N MET A 203 -0.48 -20.26 0.84
CA MET A 203 -1.08 -21.58 1.06
C MET A 203 -2.47 -21.46 1.70
N ASP A 204 -2.60 -20.70 2.79
CA ASP A 204 -3.86 -20.48 3.49
C ASP A 204 -4.94 -19.86 2.57
N VAL A 205 -4.54 -18.96 1.67
CA VAL A 205 -5.43 -18.31 0.70
C VAL A 205 -5.79 -19.24 -0.46
N PHE A 206 -4.80 -19.84 -1.14
CA PHE A 206 -5.04 -20.62 -2.35
C PHE A 206 -5.64 -21.99 -2.09
N CYS A 207 -5.41 -22.58 -0.92
CA CYS A 207 -6.05 -23.83 -0.51
C CYS A 207 -7.41 -23.63 0.17
N HIS A 208 -7.86 -22.39 0.34
CA HIS A 208 -9.15 -22.10 0.94
C HIS A 208 -10.31 -22.64 0.05
N PRO A 209 -11.35 -23.29 0.59
CA PRO A 209 -12.45 -23.86 -0.21
C PRO A 209 -13.18 -22.87 -1.13
N ALA A 210 -13.21 -21.59 -0.75
CA ALA A 210 -13.85 -20.53 -1.54
C ALA A 210 -12.98 -20.01 -2.70
N PHE A 211 -11.69 -20.36 -2.76
CA PHE A 211 -10.78 -19.83 -3.79
C PHE A 211 -11.20 -20.26 -5.21
N GLU A 212 -11.70 -21.48 -5.40
CA GLU A 212 -12.14 -21.93 -6.72
C GLU A 212 -13.31 -21.08 -7.26
N ALA A 213 -14.31 -20.79 -6.41
CA ALA A 213 -15.43 -19.93 -6.79
C ALA A 213 -14.98 -18.49 -7.06
N TRP A 214 -14.07 -17.97 -6.22
CA TRP A 214 -13.46 -16.66 -6.41
C TRP A 214 -12.70 -16.56 -7.74
N SER A 215 -11.89 -17.58 -8.05
CA SER A 215 -11.08 -17.66 -9.29
C SER A 215 -11.96 -17.76 -10.54
N LYS A 216 -13.10 -18.44 -10.49
CA LYS A 216 -14.07 -18.43 -11.61
C LYS A 216 -14.58 -17.02 -11.93
N CYS A 217 -14.70 -16.15 -10.94
CA CYS A 217 -15.18 -14.78 -11.11
C CYS A 217 -14.06 -13.80 -11.50
N HIS A 218 -12.91 -13.87 -10.82
CA HIS A 218 -11.85 -12.85 -10.90
C HIS A 218 -10.54 -13.35 -11.52
N GLY A 219 -10.39 -14.66 -11.71
CA GLY A 219 -9.15 -15.33 -12.11
C GLY A 219 -8.55 -14.83 -13.42
N LYS A 220 -9.37 -14.35 -14.37
CA LYS A 220 -8.88 -13.76 -15.62
C LYS A 220 -7.98 -12.54 -15.37
N VAL A 221 -8.43 -11.60 -14.54
CA VAL A 221 -7.67 -10.37 -14.21
C VAL A 221 -6.48 -10.72 -13.32
N PHE A 222 -6.69 -11.60 -12.35
CA PHE A 222 -5.62 -12.10 -11.49
C PHE A 222 -4.46 -12.71 -12.29
N ASN A 223 -4.75 -13.62 -13.23
CA ASN A 223 -3.72 -14.25 -14.06
C ASN A 223 -2.96 -13.24 -14.93
N GLN A 224 -3.66 -12.25 -15.50
CA GLN A 224 -3.02 -11.17 -16.26
C GLN A 224 -2.07 -10.32 -15.41
N HIS A 225 -2.37 -10.12 -14.13
CA HIS A 225 -1.45 -9.45 -13.21
C HIS A 225 -0.24 -10.31 -12.88
N MET A 226 -0.43 -11.61 -12.64
CA MET A 226 0.67 -12.53 -12.36
C MET A 226 1.65 -12.65 -13.54
N GLU A 227 1.15 -12.64 -14.78
CA GLU A 227 1.98 -12.67 -16.00
C GLU A 227 2.85 -11.42 -16.20
N LYS A 228 2.46 -10.27 -15.63
CA LYS A 228 3.25 -9.03 -15.73
C LYS A 228 4.40 -8.95 -14.72
N VAL A 229 4.33 -9.76 -13.66
CA VAL A 229 5.28 -9.74 -12.53
C VAL A 229 6.28 -10.91 -12.61
N ALA A 230 5.98 -11.92 -13.44
CA ALA A 230 6.85 -13.06 -13.75
C ALA A 230 7.89 -12.75 -14.84
#